data_AF-A0A963HJ57-F1
#
_entry.id   AF-A0A963HJ57-F1
#
_cell.length_a   1.000
_cell.length_b   1.000
_cell.length_c   1.000
_cell.angle_alpha   90.00
_cell.angle_beta   90.00
_cell.angle_gamma   90.00
#
_symmetry.space_group_name_H-M   'P 1'
#
loop_
_entity.id
_entity.type
_entity.pdbx_description
1 polymer ?
#
loop_
_entity_poly.entity_id
_entity_poly.type
_entity_poly.pdbx_seq_one_letter_code
_entity_poly.pdbx_strand_id
1 'polypeptide(L)' 'LPADPAAYAQGLYASLRALDALGADFILIEALPGGPGWRAVADRLGRAAVGSGSPD' A
#
# COMPACT_ATOMS: atom_id res chain seq x y z
N LEU A 1 -5.22 -8.86 7.66
CA LEU A 1 -6.14 -7.82 7.13
C LEU A 1 -7.43 -8.49 6.63
N PRO A 2 -8.54 -7.75 6.46
CA PRO A 2 -9.80 -8.30 5.92
C PRO A 2 -9.63 -8.82 4.48
N ALA A 3 -10.45 -9.79 4.07
CA ALA A 3 -10.45 -10.31 2.70
C ALA A 3 -11.22 -9.44 1.69
N ASP A 4 -12.00 -8.46 2.18
CA ASP A 4 -12.68 -7.48 1.35
C ASP A 4 -11.69 -6.40 0.87
N PRO A 5 -11.61 -6.10 -0.44
CA PRO A 5 -10.64 -5.14 -0.97
C PRO A 5 -10.74 -3.72 -0.38
N ALA A 6 -11.95 -3.23 -0.09
CA ALA A 6 -12.13 -1.88 0.42
C ALA A 6 -11.67 -1.77 1.88
N ALA A 7 -12.06 -2.74 2.71
CA ALA A 7 -11.61 -2.82 4.09
C ALA A 7 -10.10 -3.10 4.20
N TYR A 8 -9.54 -3.93 3.30
CA TYR A 8 -8.10 -4.15 3.20
C TYR A 8 -7.37 -2.83 2.90
N ALA A 9 -7.84 -2.08 1.90
CA ALA A 9 -7.22 -0.83 1.49
C ALA A 9 -7.16 0.19 2.64
N GLN A 10 -8.24 0.33 3.41
CA GLN A 10 -8.27 1.23 4.57
C GLN A 10 -7.22 0.86 5.62
N GLY A 11 -7.16 -0.43 5.99
CA GLY A 11 -6.15 -0.91 6.95
C GLY A 11 -4.73 -0.75 6.44
N LEU A 12 -4.50 -1.10 5.18
CA LEU A 12 -3.21 -0.98 4.51
C LEU A 12 -2.68 0.46 4.54
N TYR A 13 -3.50 1.45 4.16
CA TYR A 13 -3.04 2.84 4.15
C TYR A 13 -2.78 3.39 5.55
N ALA A 14 -3.55 2.99 6.56
CA ALA A 14 -3.26 3.36 7.94
C ALA A 14 -1.90 2.81 8.39
N SER A 15 -1.59 1.55 8.07
CA SER A 15 -0.29 0.95 8.35
C SER A 15 0.86 1.63 7.60
N LEU A 16 0.69 1.93 6.30
CA LEU A 16 1.71 2.64 5.53
C LEU A 16 2.03 4.01 6.13
N ARG A 17 1.02 4.80 6.48
CA ARG A 17 1.22 6.11 7.13
C ARG A 17 1.94 6.00 8.48
N ALA A 18 1.63 4.96 9.26
CA ALA A 18 2.31 4.73 10.53
C ALA A 18 3.79 4.36 10.32
N LEU A 19 4.10 3.55 9.29
CA LEU A 19 5.47 3.17 8.94
C LEU A 19 6.27 4.34 8.36
N ASP A 20 5.65 5.17 7.52
CA ASP A 20 6.24 6.43 7.03
C ASP A 20 6.66 7.32 8.21
N ALA A 21 5.79 7.44 9.22
CA ALA A 21 6.07 8.24 10.42
C ALA A 21 7.19 7.67 11.31
N LEU A 22 7.47 6.38 11.21
CA LEU A 22 8.60 5.73 11.88
C LEU A 22 9.91 5.87 11.09
N GLY A 23 9.88 6.39 9.87
CA GLY A 23 11.05 6.51 9.00
C GLY A 23 11.60 5.14 8.57
N ALA A 24 10.73 4.15 8.35
CA ALA A 24 11.16 2.82 7.92
C ALA A 24 11.86 2.88 6.55
N ASP A 25 13.04 2.27 6.45
CA ASP A 25 13.80 2.24 5.19
C ASP A 25 13.10 1.41 4.10
N PHE A 26 12.40 0.34 4.50
CA PHE A 26 11.68 -0.55 3.60
C PHE A 26 10.37 -1.03 4.21
N ILE A 27 9.35 -1.16 3.37
CA ILE A 27 8.05 -1.74 3.73
C ILE A 27 7.79 -2.92 2.78
N LEU A 28 7.65 -4.12 3.35
CA LEU A 28 7.22 -5.30 2.59
C LEU A 28 5.71 -5.51 2.73
N ILE A 29 5.06 -5.79 1.61
CA ILE A 29 3.62 -6.06 1.53
C ILE A 29 3.44 -7.42 0.85
N GLU A 30 2.53 -8.24 1.38
CA GLU A 30 2.16 -9.50 0.74
C GLU A 30 1.53 -9.25 -0.65
N ALA A 31 1.69 -10.20 -1.57
CA ALA A 31 1.05 -10.10 -2.87
C ALA A 31 -0.47 -10.08 -2.72
N LEU A 32 -1.11 -9.05 -3.28
CA LEU A 32 -2.57 -8.94 -3.30
C LEU A 32 -3.17 -10.09 -4.13
N PRO A 33 -4.35 -10.59 -3.77
CA PRO A 33 -5.09 -11.50 -4.65
C PRO A 33 -5.34 -10.84 -6.02
N GLY A 34 -5.33 -11.65 -7.08
CA GLY A 34 -5.64 -11.16 -8.42
C GLY A 34 -7.11 -10.76 -8.60
N GLY A 35 -7.42 -10.16 -9.75
CA GLY A 35 -8.79 -9.86 -10.17
C GLY A 35 -9.20 -8.39 -10.03
N PRO A 36 -10.39 -8.03 -10.54
CA PRO A 36 -10.78 -6.63 -10.74
C PRO A 36 -10.95 -5.84 -9.43
N GLY A 37 -11.39 -6.48 -8.33
CA GLY A 37 -11.58 -5.82 -7.03
C GLY A 37 -10.29 -5.28 -6.40
N TRP A 38 -9.14 -5.88 -6.74
CA TRP A 38 -7.83 -5.52 -6.18
C TRP A 38 -7.05 -4.52 -7.04
N ARG A 39 -7.52 -4.28 -8.27
CA ARG A 39 -6.79 -3.51 -9.28
C ARG A 39 -6.49 -2.09 -8.83
N ALA A 40 -7.44 -1.43 -8.15
CA ALA A 40 -7.25 -0.09 -7.61
C ALA A 40 -6.21 -0.04 -6.48
N VAL A 41 -6.16 -1.07 -5.63
CA VAL A 41 -5.19 -1.18 -4.53
C VAL A 41 -3.79 -1.43 -5.09
N ALA A 42 -3.67 -2.39 -6.02
CA ALA A 42 -2.40 -2.72 -6.68
C ALA A 42 -1.81 -1.52 -7.43
N ASP A 43 -2.64 -0.79 -8.18
CA ASP A 43 -2.25 0.41 -8.91
C ASP A 43 -1.72 1.52 -7.98
N ARG A 44 -2.38 1.73 -6.83
CA ARG A 44 -1.91 2.71 -5.83
C ARG A 44 -0.63 2.27 -5.13
N LEU A 45 -0.46 0.98 -4.82
CA LEU A 45 0.79 0.46 -4.27
C LEU A 45 1.95 0.62 -5.25
N GLY A 46 1.73 0.34 -6.54
CA GLY A 46 2.74 0.56 -7.58
C GLY A 46 3.21 2.01 -7.64
N ARG A 47 2.28 2.97 -7.53
CA ARG A 47 2.62 4.40 -7.44
C ARG A 47 3.36 4.77 -6.15
N ALA A 48 3.00 4.17 -5.02
CA ALA A 48 3.70 4.44 -3.76
C ALA A 48 5.15 3.91 -3.78
N ALA A 49 5.37 2.74 -4.39
CA ALA A 49 6.69 2.11 -4.45
C ALA A 49 7.71 2.87 -5.31
N VAL A 50 7.26 3.64 -6.31
CA VAL A 50 8.14 4.51 -7.11
C VAL A 50 8.41 5.88 -6.46
N GLY A 51 7.70 6.20 -5.37
CA GLY A 51 7.79 7.48 -4.66
C GLY A 51 7.09 8.63 -5.41
N SER A 52 6.77 9.70 -4.67
CA SER A 52 6.18 10.93 -5.24
C SER A 52 7.20 11.84 -5.93
N GLY A 53 8.42 11.37 -6.16
CA GLY A 53 9.50 12.15 -6.79
C GLY A 53 9.98 13.33 -5.95
N SER A 54 9.95 13.25 -4.61
CA SER A 54 10.68 14.23 -3.80
C SER A 54 12.17 14.05 -4.07
N PRO A 55 12.86 15.07 -4.61
CA PRO A 55 14.32 15.05 -4.63
C PRO A 55 14.79 15.17 -3.19
N ASP A 56 15.70 14.28 -2.81
CA ASP A 56 16.51 14.40 -1.58
C ASP A 56 17.35 15.69 -1.63
#